data_AF-A0AA38LES5-F1
#
_entry.id   AF-A0AA38LES5-F1
#
_cell.length_a   1.000
_cell.length_b   1.000
_cell.length_c   1.000
_cell.angle_alpha   90.00
_cell.angle_beta   90.00
_cell.angle_gamma   90.00
#
_symmetry.space_group_name_H-M   'P 1'
#
loop_
_entity.id
_entity.type
_entity.pdbx_description
1 polymer ?
#
loop_
_entity_poly.entity_id
_entity_poly.type
_entity_poly.pdbx_seq_one_letter_code
_entity_poly.pdbx_strand_id
1 'polypeptide(L)'
;MALLSKLRCITIDVTGTLIAYKGELGDYYCLAAKSVGLPCPDYQRMHEGFKAAYTNMAKQYPCFGHAVKMPNITWWRICVKDSFEKAGYSYDEKTFEKVFKRIYAVFGSSAPYTSFPDSLPFLRWARDKGLLVGIVSNAEYRYKDVILPALGINQ
;
A
#
# COMPACT_ATOMS: atom_id res chain seq x y z
N MET A 1 4.37 32.25 -23.71
CA MET A 1 4.26 32.34 -22.24
C MET A 1 4.41 30.94 -21.67
N ALA A 2 5.35 30.74 -20.75
CA ALA A 2 5.61 29.42 -20.18
C ALA A 2 4.42 28.97 -19.31
N LEU A 3 3.98 27.72 -19.47
CA LEU A 3 2.88 27.06 -18.74
C LEU A 3 2.94 27.32 -17.21
N LEU A 4 4.16 27.47 -16.68
CA LEU A 4 4.45 27.70 -15.26
C LEU A 4 3.91 29.02 -14.70
N SER A 5 3.72 30.07 -15.51
CA SER A 5 3.29 31.38 -14.97
C SER A 5 1.82 31.42 -14.51
N LYS A 6 1.01 30.45 -14.94
CA LYS A 6 -0.39 30.29 -14.52
C LYS A 6 -0.62 29.10 -13.60
N LEU A 7 0.42 28.31 -13.32
CA LEU A 7 0.30 27.15 -12.43
C LEU A 7 0.10 27.65 -10.99
N ARG A 8 -0.95 27.17 -10.34
CA ARG A 8 -1.30 27.54 -8.96
C ARG A 8 -1.42 26.35 -8.02
N CYS A 9 -1.63 25.15 -8.57
CA CYS A 9 -1.88 23.94 -7.80
C CYS A 9 -1.26 22.73 -8.50
N ILE A 10 -0.70 21.82 -7.72
CA ILE A 10 -0.25 20.50 -8.15
C ILE A 10 -0.92 19.45 -7.24
N THR A 11 -1.62 18.49 -7.84
CA THR A 11 -2.08 17.28 -7.15
C THR A 11 -1.21 16.11 -7.54
N ILE A 12 -0.77 15.33 -6.57
CA ILE A 12 0.21 14.26 -6.76
C ILE A 12 -0.37 12.94 -6.23
N ASP A 13 -0.16 11.86 -6.97
CA ASP A 13 -0.35 10.50 -6.44
C ASP A 13 0.79 10.16 -5.46
N VAL A 14 0.67 9.04 -4.73
CA VAL A 14 1.61 8.67 -3.67
C VAL A 14 2.47 7.48 -4.09
N THR A 15 1.88 6.30 -4.24
CA THR A 15 2.63 5.07 -4.51
C THR A 15 3.06 5.01 -5.98
N GLY A 16 4.35 4.86 -6.23
CA GLY A 16 4.94 4.96 -7.56
C GLY A 16 5.22 6.41 -8.02
N THR A 17 4.96 7.41 -7.17
CA THR A 17 5.27 8.82 -7.46
C THR A 17 6.11 9.48 -6.36
N LEU A 18 5.65 9.44 -5.11
CA LEU A 18 6.40 9.97 -3.95
C LEU A 18 7.10 8.86 -3.16
N ILE A 19 6.53 7.66 -3.15
CA ILE A 19 7.06 6.51 -2.41
C ILE A 19 7.01 5.24 -3.25
N ALA A 20 7.89 4.30 -2.95
CA ALA A 20 7.89 2.94 -3.48
C ALA A 20 7.79 1.93 -2.34
N TYR A 21 7.38 0.71 -2.68
CA TYR A 21 7.55 -0.43 -1.77
C TYR A 21 9.03 -0.78 -1.64
N LYS A 22 9.45 -1.14 -0.42
CA LYS A 22 10.76 -1.74 -0.14
C LYS A 22 10.66 -3.25 -0.41
N GLY A 23 11.63 -3.80 -1.14
CA GLY A 23 11.65 -5.24 -1.43
C GLY A 23 10.42 -5.73 -2.18
N GLU A 24 10.17 -7.04 -2.08
CA GLU A 24 9.02 -7.67 -2.73
C GLU A 24 7.87 -7.89 -1.75
N LEU A 25 6.64 -7.85 -2.25
CA LEU A 25 5.44 -8.14 -1.45
C LEU A 25 5.54 -9.51 -0.75
N GLY A 26 6.14 -10.50 -1.42
CA GLY A 26 6.36 -11.84 -0.86
C GLY A 26 7.17 -11.84 0.43
N ASP A 27 8.11 -10.90 0.61
CA ASP A 27 8.92 -10.78 1.82
C ASP A 27 8.07 -10.57 3.06
N TYR A 28 7.11 -9.66 2.97
CA TYR A 28 6.21 -9.34 4.08
C TYR A 28 5.27 -10.49 4.43
N TYR A 29 4.84 -11.26 3.43
CA TYR A 29 3.98 -12.43 3.65
C TYR A 29 4.79 -13.57 4.29
N CYS A 30 6.02 -13.81 3.84
CA CYS A 30 6.88 -14.81 4.45
C CYS A 30 7.28 -14.45 5.88
N LEU A 31 7.66 -13.20 6.14
CA LEU A 31 7.96 -12.74 7.48
C LEU A 31 6.74 -12.85 8.41
N ALA A 32 5.53 -12.58 7.91
CA ALA A 32 4.32 -12.75 8.68
C ALA A 32 4.04 -14.22 9.02
N ALA A 33 4.15 -15.13 8.06
CA ALA A 33 4.00 -16.57 8.28
C ALA A 33 5.03 -17.11 9.29
N LYS A 34 6.31 -16.77 9.11
CA LYS A 34 7.39 -17.16 10.05
C LYS A 34 7.14 -16.65 11.47
N SER A 35 6.64 -15.43 11.61
CA SER A 35 6.39 -14.83 12.93
C SER A 35 5.35 -15.56 13.77
N VAL A 36 4.52 -16.41 13.14
CA VAL A 36 3.52 -17.23 13.82
C VAL A 36 3.87 -18.72 13.85
N GLY A 37 5.11 -19.07 13.49
CA GLY A 37 5.62 -20.45 13.50
C GLY A 37 5.35 -21.27 12.24
N LEU A 38 4.90 -20.63 11.14
CA LEU A 38 4.70 -21.30 9.86
C LEU A 38 5.96 -21.24 8.98
N PRO A 39 6.13 -22.19 8.04
CA PRO A 39 7.19 -22.08 7.05
C PRO A 39 7.01 -20.85 6.15
N CYS A 40 8.12 -20.40 5.56
CA CYS A 40 8.07 -19.40 4.51
C CYS A 40 7.23 -19.93 3.33
N PRO A 41 6.18 -19.23 2.89
CA PRO A 41 5.58 -19.51 1.60
C PRO A 41 6.56 -19.11 0.49
N ASP A 42 6.38 -19.71 -0.67
CA ASP A 42 7.16 -19.38 -1.86
C ASP A 42 6.87 -17.94 -2.31
N TYR A 43 7.92 -17.13 -2.42
CA TYR A 43 7.82 -15.70 -2.70
C TYR A 43 7.16 -15.42 -4.05
N GLN A 44 7.53 -16.18 -5.09
CA GLN A 44 7.03 -15.97 -6.44
C GLN A 44 5.55 -16.35 -6.51
N ARG A 45 5.16 -17.52 -5.96
CA ARG A 45 3.76 -17.95 -5.91
C ARG A 45 2.90 -16.99 -5.11
N MET A 46 3.42 -16.44 -4.00
CA MET A 46 2.72 -15.42 -3.23
C MET A 46 2.53 -14.13 -4.01
N HIS A 47 3.54 -13.68 -4.75
CA HIS A 47 3.44 -12.48 -5.59
C HIS A 47 2.42 -12.66 -6.71
N GLU A 48 2.44 -13.80 -7.40
CA GLU A 48 1.47 -14.14 -8.43
C GLU A 48 0.05 -14.30 -7.87
N GLY A 49 -0.07 -14.99 -6.72
CA GLY A 49 -1.33 -15.15 -6.00
C GLY A 49 -1.92 -13.80 -5.57
N PHE A 50 -1.09 -12.91 -5.05
CA PHE A 50 -1.49 -11.55 -4.70
C PHE A 50 -1.96 -10.75 -5.91
N LYS A 51 -1.20 -10.75 -7.02
CA LYS A 51 -1.60 -10.04 -8.24
C LYS A 51 -2.97 -10.50 -8.74
N ALA A 52 -3.21 -11.82 -8.73
CA ALA A 52 -4.47 -12.39 -9.15
C ALA A 52 -5.62 -12.03 -8.19
N ALA A 53 -5.41 -12.17 -6.88
CA ALA A 53 -6.40 -11.84 -5.85
C ALA A 53 -6.75 -10.35 -5.85
N TYR A 54 -5.74 -9.47 -5.90
CA TYR A 54 -5.92 -8.02 -5.97
C TYR A 54 -6.68 -7.61 -7.23
N THR A 55 -6.31 -8.16 -8.39
CA THR A 55 -7.01 -7.88 -9.66
C THR A 55 -8.48 -8.27 -9.58
N ASN A 56 -8.78 -9.41 -8.97
CA ASN A 56 -10.15 -9.87 -8.79
C ASN A 56 -10.93 -8.95 -7.82
N MET A 57 -10.35 -8.66 -6.66
CA MET A 57 -10.96 -7.78 -5.67
C MET A 57 -11.18 -6.36 -6.19
N ALA A 58 -10.24 -5.81 -6.96
CA ALA A 58 -10.38 -4.48 -7.56
C ALA A 58 -11.47 -4.43 -8.65
N LYS A 59 -11.72 -5.54 -9.35
CA LYS A 59 -12.83 -5.66 -10.31
C LYS A 59 -14.18 -5.81 -9.61
N GLN A 60 -14.27 -6.68 -8.61
CA GLN A 60 -15.53 -6.96 -7.90
C GLN A 60 -15.94 -5.84 -6.95
N TYR A 61 -14.95 -5.27 -6.24
CA TYR A 61 -15.13 -4.25 -5.22
C TYR A 61 -14.15 -3.08 -5.48
N PRO A 62 -14.38 -2.26 -6.52
CA PRO A 62 -13.55 -1.10 -6.82
C PRO A 62 -13.43 -0.13 -5.64
N CYS A 63 -12.35 0.65 -5.62
CA CYS A 63 -12.07 1.66 -4.57
C CYS A 63 -12.25 1.07 -3.15
N PHE A 64 -11.66 -0.11 -2.91
CA PHE A 64 -11.73 -0.82 -1.63
C PHE A 64 -13.17 -1.15 -1.17
N GLY A 65 -14.10 -1.31 -2.11
CA GLY A 65 -15.50 -1.63 -1.84
C GLY A 65 -16.34 -0.45 -1.37
N HIS A 66 -15.96 0.78 -1.72
CA HIS A 66 -16.67 2.01 -1.35
C HIS A 66 -18.17 1.97 -1.65
N ALA A 67 -18.55 1.55 -2.87
CA ALA A 67 -19.95 1.52 -3.32
C ALA A 67 -20.86 0.64 -2.44
N VAL A 68 -20.29 -0.42 -1.85
CA VAL A 68 -21.02 -1.38 -0.98
C VAL A 68 -20.73 -1.13 0.50
N LYS A 69 -20.08 -0.02 0.85
CA LYS A 69 -19.69 0.33 2.23
C LYS A 69 -18.87 -0.76 2.92
N MET A 70 -18.04 -1.48 2.17
CA MET A 70 -17.15 -2.49 2.73
C MET A 70 -16.06 -1.82 3.57
N PRO A 71 -15.80 -2.27 4.81
CA PRO A 71 -14.65 -1.79 5.56
C PRO A 71 -13.33 -2.17 4.84
N ASN A 72 -12.38 -1.22 4.76
CA ASN A 72 -11.09 -1.46 4.10
C ASN A 72 -10.36 -2.69 4.66
N ILE A 73 -10.42 -2.91 5.98
CA ILE A 73 -9.81 -4.08 6.62
C ILE A 73 -10.42 -5.39 6.10
N THR A 74 -11.74 -5.41 5.85
CA THR A 74 -12.43 -6.58 5.30
C THR A 74 -12.02 -6.82 3.85
N TRP A 75 -11.92 -5.76 3.04
CA TRP A 75 -11.44 -5.85 1.66
C TRP A 75 -10.03 -6.47 1.61
N TRP A 76 -9.12 -5.95 2.43
CA TRP A 76 -7.75 -6.48 2.50
C TRP A 76 -7.69 -7.88 3.09
N ARG A 77 -8.53 -8.21 4.08
CA ARG A 77 -8.62 -9.57 4.64
C ARG A 77 -8.98 -10.61 3.58
N ILE A 78 -10.01 -10.33 2.78
CA ILE A 78 -10.43 -11.20 1.68
C ILE A 78 -9.32 -11.32 0.64
N CYS A 79 -8.71 -10.19 0.24
CA CYS A 79 -7.62 -10.18 -0.73
C CYS A 79 -6.41 -11.01 -0.26
N VAL A 80 -5.98 -10.85 0.99
CA VAL A 80 -4.83 -11.59 1.56
C VAL A 80 -5.15 -13.09 1.65
N LYS A 81 -6.38 -13.45 2.04
CA LYS A 81 -6.81 -14.86 2.09
C LYS A 81 -6.76 -15.52 0.71
N ASP A 82 -7.38 -14.90 -0.29
CA ASP A 82 -7.38 -15.38 -1.68
C ASP A 82 -5.95 -15.43 -2.25
N SER A 83 -5.07 -14.53 -1.82
CA SER A 83 -3.64 -14.57 -2.22
C SER A 83 -2.94 -15.85 -1.77
N PHE A 84 -3.13 -16.27 -0.51
CA PHE A 84 -2.58 -17.52 0.00
C PHE A 84 -3.19 -18.74 -0.70
N GLU A 85 -4.52 -18.75 -0.88
CA GLU A 85 -5.22 -19.85 -1.54
C GLU A 85 -4.75 -20.03 -2.99
N LYS A 86 -4.62 -18.94 -3.76
CA LYS A 86 -4.06 -18.97 -5.12
C LYS A 86 -2.59 -19.39 -5.17
N ALA A 87 -1.83 -19.04 -4.13
CA ALA A 87 -0.45 -19.49 -3.98
C ALA A 87 -0.36 -20.95 -3.49
N GLY A 88 -1.48 -21.64 -3.26
CA GLY A 88 -1.55 -23.04 -2.82
C GLY A 88 -1.27 -23.25 -1.33
N TYR A 89 -1.44 -22.21 -0.51
CA TYR A 89 -1.34 -22.26 0.93
C TYR A 89 -2.74 -22.12 1.54
N SER A 90 -3.13 -23.07 2.39
CA SER A 90 -4.39 -23.01 3.13
C SER A 90 -4.09 -23.06 4.63
N TYR A 91 -4.68 -22.13 5.36
CA TYR A 91 -4.55 -22.02 6.81
C TYR A 91 -5.94 -22.11 7.44
N ASP A 92 -6.02 -22.71 8.63
CA ASP A 92 -7.23 -22.59 9.44
C ASP A 92 -7.47 -21.12 9.82
N GLU A 93 -8.72 -20.78 10.13
CA GLU A 93 -9.14 -19.40 10.35
C GLU A 93 -8.34 -18.73 11.49
N LYS A 94 -8.03 -19.46 12.56
CA LYS A 94 -7.29 -18.91 13.71
C LYS A 94 -5.83 -18.60 13.34
N THR A 95 -5.20 -19.46 12.55
CA THR A 95 -3.85 -19.24 12.05
C THR A 95 -3.80 -18.10 11.04
N PHE A 96 -4.72 -18.10 10.07
CA PHE A 96 -4.85 -17.03 9.07
C PHE A 96 -5.01 -15.67 9.74
N GLU A 97 -5.88 -15.54 10.75
CA GLU A 97 -6.10 -14.28 11.46
C GLU A 97 -4.81 -13.72 12.09
N LYS A 98 -3.93 -14.57 12.63
CA LYS A 98 -2.64 -14.11 13.19
C LYS A 98 -1.73 -13.58 12.08
N VAL A 99 -1.64 -14.30 10.96
CA VAL A 99 -0.84 -13.90 9.79
C VAL A 99 -1.37 -12.60 9.21
N PHE A 100 -2.69 -12.51 8.98
CA PHE A 100 -3.33 -11.32 8.43
C PHE A 100 -3.09 -10.09 9.30
N LYS A 101 -3.27 -10.18 10.61
CA LYS A 101 -2.99 -9.06 11.53
C LYS A 101 -1.56 -8.56 11.41
N ARG A 102 -0.59 -9.47 11.25
CA ARG A 102 0.82 -9.09 11.07
C ARG A 102 1.04 -8.36 9.74
N ILE A 103 0.53 -8.90 8.64
CA ILE A 103 0.61 -8.27 7.31
C ILE A 103 -0.04 -6.88 7.34
N TYR A 104 -1.29 -6.81 7.82
CA TYR A 104 -2.07 -5.58 7.85
C TYR A 104 -1.45 -4.49 8.74
N ALA A 105 -0.79 -4.88 9.84
CA ALA A 105 -0.05 -3.96 10.69
C ALA A 105 1.22 -3.42 9.99
N VAL A 106 1.98 -4.28 9.31
CA VAL A 106 3.20 -3.87 8.60
C VAL A 106 2.88 -2.86 7.50
N PHE A 107 1.89 -3.15 6.65
CA PHE A 107 1.43 -2.22 5.60
C PHE A 107 0.71 -0.97 6.15
N GLY A 108 0.40 -0.94 7.44
CA GLY A 108 -0.08 0.25 8.14
C GLY A 108 1.00 1.17 8.70
N SER A 109 2.27 0.83 8.50
CA SER A 109 3.43 1.57 9.01
C SER A 109 4.31 2.07 7.85
N SER A 110 5.37 2.83 8.15
CA SER A 110 6.39 3.20 7.15
C SER A 110 7.35 2.06 6.78
N ALA A 111 7.30 0.92 7.48
CA ALA A 111 8.25 -0.17 7.32
C ALA A 111 8.37 -0.69 5.86
N PRO A 112 7.26 -0.88 5.11
CA PRO A 112 7.35 -1.39 3.74
C PRO A 112 7.52 -0.30 2.69
N TYR A 113 7.74 0.96 3.08
CA TYR A 113 7.79 2.08 2.15
C TYR A 113 9.12 2.82 2.22
N THR A 114 9.57 3.32 1.07
CA THR A 114 10.70 4.25 0.94
C THR A 114 10.28 5.44 0.08
N SER A 115 10.74 6.64 0.42
CA SER A 115 10.57 7.81 -0.45
C SER A 115 11.51 7.74 -1.65
N PHE A 116 11.11 8.27 -2.80
CA PHE A 116 12.08 8.51 -3.87
C PHE A 116 13.00 9.68 -3.49
N PRO A 117 14.28 9.67 -3.93
CA PRO A 117 15.26 10.70 -3.56
C PRO A 117 14.82 12.12 -3.93
N ASP A 118 14.04 12.27 -4.99
CA ASP A 118 13.55 13.54 -5.56
C ASP A 118 12.19 13.98 -5.01
N SER A 119 11.50 13.15 -4.23
CA SER A 119 10.16 13.47 -3.69
C SER A 119 10.18 14.69 -2.77
N LEU A 120 11.05 14.70 -1.75
CA LEU A 120 11.15 15.85 -0.84
C LEU A 120 11.71 17.10 -1.54
N PRO A 121 12.78 17.03 -2.36
CA PRO A 121 13.22 18.16 -3.17
C PRO A 121 12.10 18.77 -4.03
N PHE A 122 11.30 17.94 -4.70
CA PHE A 122 10.19 18.41 -5.53
C PHE A 122 9.11 19.13 -4.72
N LEU A 123 8.69 18.56 -3.58
CA LEU A 123 7.67 19.16 -2.72
C LEU A 123 8.15 20.50 -2.13
N ARG A 124 9.42 20.58 -1.72
CA ARG A 124 10.04 21.83 -1.26
C ARG A 124 10.06 22.88 -2.37
N TRP A 125 10.51 22.50 -3.56
CA TRP A 125 10.50 23.39 -4.73
C TRP A 125 9.08 23.91 -5.03
N ALA A 126 8.06 23.05 -5.02
CA ALA A 126 6.69 23.46 -5.31
C ALA A 126 6.18 24.49 -4.30
N ARG A 127 6.46 24.26 -3.00
CA ARG A 127 6.14 25.21 -1.93
C ARG A 127 6.88 26.53 -2.09
N ASP A 128 8.18 26.49 -2.41
CA ASP A 128 9.01 27.70 -2.61
C ASP A 128 8.53 28.54 -3.81
N LYS A 129 7.86 27.90 -4.78
CA LYS A 129 7.20 28.58 -5.90
C LYS A 129 5.80 29.13 -5.57
N GLY A 130 5.34 28.97 -4.33
CA GLY A 130 4.00 29.40 -3.90
C GLY A 130 2.87 28.56 -4.50
N LEU A 131 3.17 27.33 -4.93
CA LEU A 131 2.16 26.41 -5.47
C LEU A 131 1.44 25.71 -4.32
N LEU A 132 0.12 25.62 -4.43
CA LEU A 132 -0.66 24.72 -3.59
C LEU A 132 -0.34 23.27 -3.96
N VAL A 133 -0.05 22.43 -2.97
CA VAL A 133 0.21 21.01 -3.19
C VAL A 133 -0.86 20.18 -2.48
N GLY A 134 -1.47 19.26 -3.21
CA GLY A 134 -2.44 18.31 -2.70
C GLY A 134 -2.08 16.87 -3.06
N ILE A 135 -2.63 15.93 -2.30
CA ILE A 135 -2.52 14.50 -2.60
C ILE A 135 -3.85 14.01 -3.16
N VAL A 136 -3.78 13.28 -4.27
CA VAL A 136 -4.93 12.57 -4.85
C VAL A 136 -4.45 11.15 -5.16
N SER A 137 -4.87 10.20 -4.33
CA SER A 137 -4.42 8.81 -4.44
C SER A 137 -5.54 7.85 -4.08
N ASN A 138 -5.64 6.75 -4.83
CA ASN A 138 -6.47 5.60 -4.48
C ASN A 138 -5.74 4.75 -3.44
N ALA A 139 -5.56 5.32 -2.26
CA ALA A 139 -4.76 4.75 -1.19
C ALA A 139 -5.58 4.49 0.06
N GLU A 140 -4.93 3.81 1.00
CA GLU A 140 -5.49 3.52 2.29
C GLU A 140 -5.39 4.74 3.22
N TYR A 141 -6.33 4.90 4.15
CA TYR A 141 -6.49 6.11 4.96
C TYR A 141 -5.26 6.45 5.82
N ARG A 142 -4.44 5.46 6.21
CA ARG A 142 -3.20 5.65 6.99
C ARG A 142 -2.11 6.37 6.21
N TYR A 143 -2.26 6.58 4.90
CA TYR A 143 -1.29 7.35 4.11
C TYR A 143 -1.13 8.76 4.69
N LYS A 144 -2.25 9.46 4.89
CA LYS A 144 -2.27 10.84 5.36
C LYS A 144 -1.73 10.96 6.79
N ASP A 145 -2.21 10.11 7.69
CA ASP A 145 -2.03 10.32 9.13
C ASP A 145 -0.84 9.55 9.72
N VAL A 146 -0.32 8.53 9.02
CA VAL A 146 0.74 7.64 9.54
C VAL A 146 1.93 7.54 8.58
N ILE A 147 1.70 7.07 7.35
CA ILE A 147 2.79 6.63 6.47
C ILE A 147 3.58 7.83 5.94
N LEU A 148 2.91 8.84 5.37
CA LEU A 148 3.60 10.01 4.82
C LEU A 148 4.32 10.83 5.91
N PRO A 149 3.72 11.11 7.09
CA PRO A 149 4.44 11.73 8.19
C PRO A 149 5.65 10.94 8.66
N ALA A 150 5.54 9.61 8.77
CA ALA A 150 6.65 8.75 9.20
C ALA A 150 7.80 8.70 8.17
N LEU A 151 7.55 9.10 6.92
CA LEU A 151 8.56 9.28 5.87
C LEU A 151 9.03 10.74 5.72
N GLY A 152 8.54 11.66 6.56
CA GLY A 152 8.84 13.09 6.48
C GLY A 152 8.15 13.81 5.31
N ILE A 153 7.19 13.18 4.64
CA ILE A 153 6.43 13.70 3.49
C ILE A 153 5.17 14.42 3.99
N ASN A 154 5.36 15.38 4.89
CA ASN A 154 4.32 16.28 5.39
C ASN A 154 4.92 17.61 5.90
N GLN A 155 6.21 17.85 5.62
CA GLN A 155 7.00 18.97 6.13
C GLN A 155 7.20 20.08 5.11
#